data_AF-A0A7J2Y4A0-F1
#
_entry.id   AF-A0A7J2Y4A0-F1
#
_cell.length_a   1.000
_cell.length_b   1.000
_cell.length_c   1.000
_cell.angle_alpha   90.00
_cell.angle_beta   90.00
_cell.angle_gamma   90.00
#
_symmetry.space_group_name_H-M   'P 1'
#
loop_
_entity.id
_entity.type
_entity.pdbx_description
1 polymer ?
#
loop_
_entity_poly.entity_id
_entity_poly.type
_entity_poly.pdbx_seq_one_letter_code
_entity_poly.pdbx_strand_id
1 'polypeptide(L)'
;MSVEAVTTMVDEKEHQFSRMWNEESKPKREKFRNRMKAQLDILHVTVTEENARAFYTGNLSVPLQERLYQSERPEPSFRQDRGRRRPMRR
;
A
#
# COMPACT_ATOMS: atom_id res chain seq x y z
N MET A 1 3.88 4.36 -26.06
CA MET A 1 3.91 3.21 -25.14
C MET A 1 2.68 2.38 -25.44
N SER A 2 2.88 1.19 -26.01
CA SER A 2 1.83 0.35 -26.59
C SER A 2 0.92 -0.25 -25.51
N VAL A 3 -0.38 -0.18 -25.75
CA VAL A 3 -1.45 -0.74 -24.90
C VAL A 3 -1.25 -2.22 -24.55
N GLU A 4 -0.52 -2.95 -25.39
CA GLU A 4 -0.20 -4.38 -25.21
C GLU A 4 0.70 -4.66 -24.01
N ALA A 5 1.65 -3.76 -23.69
CA ALA A 5 2.54 -3.94 -22.55
C ALA A 5 1.81 -3.76 -21.21
N VAL A 6 0.77 -2.93 -21.18
CA VAL A 6 -0.05 -2.71 -19.98
C VAL A 6 -0.92 -3.94 -19.70
N THR A 7 -1.47 -4.57 -20.74
CA THR A 7 -2.27 -5.79 -20.60
C THR A 7 -1.46 -6.99 -20.09
N THR A 8 -0.22 -7.19 -20.55
CA THR A 8 0.64 -8.27 -20.04
C THR A 8 1.00 -8.08 -18.57
N MET A 9 1.25 -6.84 -18.15
CA MET A 9 1.53 -6.51 -16.75
C MET A 9 0.32 -6.72 -15.83
N VAL A 10 -0.91 -6.56 -16.34
CA VAL A 10 -2.14 -6.81 -15.59
C VAL A 10 -2.32 -8.31 -15.33
N ASP A 11 -2.06 -9.16 -16.34
CA ASP A 11 -2.15 -10.62 -16.22
C ASP A 11 -1.12 -11.18 -15.23
N GLU A 12 0.14 -10.74 -15.30
CA GLU A 12 1.18 -11.14 -14.34
C GLU A 12 0.80 -10.75 -12.90
N LYS A 13 0.25 -9.54 -12.70
CA LYS A 13 -0.20 -9.08 -11.38
C LYS A 13 -1.38 -9.91 -10.88
N GLU A 14 -2.30 -10.29 -11.75
CA GLU A 14 -3.44 -11.13 -11.38
C GLU A 14 -3.01 -12.53 -10.93
N HIS A 15 -2.08 -13.14 -11.67
CA HIS A 15 -1.53 -14.44 -11.29
C HIS A 15 -0.73 -14.35 -9.98
N GLN A 16 0.03 -13.27 -9.78
CA GLN A 16 0.74 -13.01 -8.54
C GLN A 16 -0.21 -12.79 -7.35
N PHE A 17 -1.31 -12.06 -7.55
CA PHE A 17 -2.37 -11.88 -6.55
C PHE A 17 -2.92 -13.24 -6.11
N SER A 18 -3.31 -14.07 -7.07
CA SER A 18 -3.89 -15.38 -6.81
C SER A 18 -2.95 -16.28 -6.00
N ARG A 19 -1.64 -16.25 -6.29
CA ARG A 19 -0.64 -16.96 -5.49
C ARG A 19 -0.55 -16.47 -4.05
N MET A 20 -0.49 -15.15 -3.83
CA MET A 20 -0.37 -14.59 -2.48
C MET A 20 -1.66 -14.72 -1.67
N TRP A 21 -2.82 -14.66 -2.33
CA TRP A 21 -4.13 -14.78 -1.69
C TRP A 21 -4.43 -16.22 -1.24
N ASN A 22 -3.92 -17.21 -1.99
CA ASN A 22 -4.04 -18.64 -1.70
C ASN A 22 -2.77 -19.25 -1.10
N GLU A 23 -1.84 -18.42 -0.63
CA GLU A 23 -0.59 -18.86 -0.02
C GLU A 23 -0.85 -19.86 1.12
N GLU A 24 -0.10 -20.97 1.13
CA GLU A 24 -0.29 -22.08 2.06
C GLU A 24 0.13 -21.69 3.48
N SER A 25 1.16 -20.84 3.56
CA SER A 25 1.61 -20.26 4.81
C SER A 25 0.57 -19.26 5.34
N LYS A 26 -0.21 -19.70 6.34
CA LYS A 26 -1.19 -18.88 7.08
C LYS A 26 -0.68 -17.46 7.42
N PRO A 27 0.50 -17.26 8.04
CA PRO A 27 0.95 -15.92 8.40
C PRO A 27 1.22 -15.02 7.18
N LYS A 28 1.70 -15.58 6.07
CA LYS A 28 1.93 -14.80 4.83
C LYS A 28 0.61 -14.41 4.18
N ARG A 29 -0.33 -15.35 4.10
CA ARG A 29 -1.68 -15.13 3.59
C ARG A 29 -2.42 -14.06 4.39
N GLU A 30 -2.37 -14.14 5.73
CA GLU A 30 -2.98 -13.15 6.61
C GLU A 30 -2.31 -11.79 6.47
N LYS A 31 -0.98 -11.72 6.38
CA LYS A 31 -0.27 -10.46 6.14
C LYS A 31 -0.69 -9.80 4.83
N PHE A 32 -0.85 -10.60 3.77
CA PHE A 32 -1.32 -10.10 2.47
C PHE A 32 -2.78 -9.61 2.55
N ARG A 33 -3.68 -10.41 3.15
CA ARG A 33 -5.08 -10.03 3.35
C ARG A 33 -5.23 -8.78 4.21
N ASN A 34 -4.46 -8.65 5.29
CA ASN A 34 -4.46 -7.47 6.15
C ASN A 34 -3.95 -6.22 5.40
N ARG A 35 -2.94 -6.38 4.53
CA ARG A 35 -2.48 -5.30 3.66
C ARG A 35 -3.59 -4.84 2.70
N MET A 36 -4.26 -5.78 2.02
CA MET A 36 -5.37 -5.45 1.11
C MET A 36 -6.54 -4.82 1.86
N LYS A 37 -6.87 -5.35 3.04
CA LYS A 37 -7.87 -4.79 3.95
C LYS A 37 -7.56 -3.32 4.27
N ALA A 38 -6.34 -3.02 4.71
CA ALA A 38 -5.93 -1.65 5.03
C ALA A 38 -6.00 -0.70 3.82
N GLN A 39 -5.64 -1.17 2.62
CA GLN A 39 -5.73 -0.35 1.40
C GLN A 39 -7.18 -0.09 0.97
N LEU A 40 -8.04 -1.11 1.03
CA LEU A 40 -9.46 -0.97 0.69
C LEU A 40 -10.22 -0.14 1.74
N ASP A 41 -9.82 -0.23 3.02
CA ASP A 41 -10.38 0.56 4.11
C ASP A 41 -10.14 2.06 3.91
N ILE A 42 -8.93 2.45 3.46
CA ILE A 42 -8.60 3.84 3.07
C ILE A 42 -9.53 4.33 1.94
N LEU A 43 -9.87 3.44 1.00
CA LEU A 43 -10.77 3.73 -0.11
C LEU A 43 -12.25 3.60 0.28
N HIS A 44 -12.56 3.24 1.53
CA HIS A 44 -13.89 2.89 2.03
C HIS A 44 -14.61 1.84 1.16
N VAL A 45 -13.85 0.93 0.56
CA VAL A 45 -14.35 -0.16 -0.28
C VAL A 45 -14.51 -1.42 0.56
N THR A 46 -15.59 -2.17 0.35
CA THR A 46 -15.81 -3.44 1.04
C THR A 46 -14.67 -4.42 0.73
N VAL A 47 -14.15 -5.06 1.77
CA VAL A 47 -12.98 -5.95 1.69
C VAL A 47 -13.43 -7.31 1.16
N THR A 48 -13.61 -7.39 -0.15
CA THR A 48 -13.92 -8.63 -0.89
C THR A 48 -12.71 -9.04 -1.73
N GLU A 49 -12.65 -10.32 -2.11
CA GLU A 49 -11.60 -10.82 -3.00
C GLU A 49 -11.61 -10.10 -4.35
N GLU A 50 -12.80 -9.83 -4.90
CA GLU A 50 -12.97 -9.13 -6.16
C GLU A 50 -12.41 -7.70 -6.11
N ASN A 51 -12.72 -6.95 -5.04
CA ASN A 51 -12.21 -5.59 -4.84
C ASN A 51 -10.71 -5.58 -4.57
N ALA A 52 -10.19 -6.55 -3.81
CA ALA A 52 -8.76 -6.67 -3.56
C ALA A 52 -7.99 -7.02 -4.85
N ARG A 53 -8.54 -7.91 -5.67
CA ARG A 53 -8.00 -8.26 -6.99
C ARG A 53 -7.99 -7.05 -7.90
N ALA A 54 -9.11 -6.36 -8.02
CA ALA A 54 -9.23 -5.15 -8.84
C ALA A 54 -8.28 -4.04 -8.36
N PHE A 55 -8.09 -3.87 -7.05
CA PHE A 55 -7.11 -2.93 -6.50
C PHE A 55 -5.68 -3.30 -6.90
N TYR A 56 -5.32 -4.57 -6.79
CA TYR A 56 -3.99 -5.07 -7.07
C TYR A 56 -3.62 -5.02 -8.57
N THR A 57 -4.59 -5.33 -9.42
CA THR A 57 -4.43 -5.30 -10.89
C THR A 57 -4.52 -3.87 -11.45
N GLY A 58 -5.02 -2.91 -10.68
CA GLY A 58 -5.20 -1.51 -11.09
C GLY A 58 -6.51 -1.26 -11.86
N ASN A 59 -7.45 -2.19 -11.80
CA ASN A 59 -8.76 -2.12 -12.47
C ASN A 59 -9.90 -1.72 -11.53
N LEU A 60 -9.59 -1.38 -10.27
CA LEU A 60 -10.61 -0.97 -9.30
C LEU A 60 -11.25 0.35 -9.74
N SER A 61 -12.47 0.25 -10.28
CA SER A 61 -13.33 1.41 -10.53
C SER A 61 -13.95 1.84 -9.20
N VAL A 62 -13.16 2.52 -8.36
CA VAL A 62 -13.71 3.24 -7.22
C VAL A 62 -14.38 4.50 -7.77
N PRO A 63 -15.70 4.71 -7.56
CA PRO A 63 -16.26 6.04 -7.77
C PRO A 63 -15.49 6.97 -6.84
N LEU A 64 -14.68 7.87 -7.44
CA LEU A 64 -13.86 8.87 -6.76
C LEU A 64 -14.73 9.68 -5.79
N GLN A 65 -14.93 9.17 -4.58
CA GLN A 65 -15.32 10.00 -3.47
C GLN A 65 -14.06 10.75 -3.10
N GLU A 66 -13.95 11.98 -3.61
CA GLU A 66 -12.92 12.96 -3.28
C GLU A 66 -12.83 13.15 -1.76
N ARG A 67 -12.13 12.25 -1.08
CA ARG A 67 -11.87 12.36 0.35
C ARG A 67 -10.40 12.09 0.63
N LEU A 68 -9.67 13.20 0.63
CA LEU A 68 -8.80 13.54 1.74
C LEU A 68 -7.61 12.58 1.96
N TYR A 69 -6.68 12.55 1.00
CA TYR A 69 -5.26 12.45 1.36
C TYR A 69 -4.79 13.81 1.94
N GLN A 70 -5.36 14.20 3.07
CA GLN A 70 -4.75 15.18 3.96
C GLN A 70 -4.65 14.52 5.32
N SER A 71 -3.42 14.49 5.86
CA SER A 71 -2.98 13.74 7.04
C SER A 71 -2.76 12.26 6.69
N GLU A 72 -1.57 11.66 6.73
CA GLU A 72 -0.49 11.85 7.68
C GLU A 72 0.84 11.58 6.96
N ARG A 73 1.52 12.64 6.54
CA ARG A 73 2.96 12.57 6.31
C ARG A 73 3.56 12.39 7.71
N PRO A 74 4.29 11.30 8.05
CA PRO A 74 5.12 11.35 9.24
C PRO A 74 6.13 12.46 9.01
N GLU A 75 5.89 13.61 9.65
CA GLU A 75 6.90 14.65 9.85
C GLU A 75 8.16 13.93 10.35
N PRO A 76 9.30 14.02 9.65
CA PRO A 76 10.57 13.72 10.28
C PRO A 76 10.77 14.83 11.31
N SER A 77 10.29 14.59 12.53
CA SER A 77 10.52 15.51 13.64
C SER A 77 12.03 15.64 13.84
N PHE A 78 12.51 16.75 13.31
CA PHE A 78 13.60 17.58 13.79
C PHE A 78 14.97 16.91 13.96
N ARG A 79 15.82 17.23 12.98
CA ARG A 79 17.12 17.90 13.17
C ARG A 79 17.95 17.39 14.35
N GLN A 80 19.00 16.63 14.03
CA GLN A 80 20.38 17.11 14.15
C GLN A 80 20.74 17.70 15.54
N ASP A 81 21.03 16.84 16.50
CA ASP A 81 22.01 17.19 17.55
C ASP A 81 23.43 16.84 17.05
N ARG A 82 23.88 17.57 16.02
CA ARG A 82 25.29 17.71 15.69
C ARG A 82 25.65 19.17 15.86
N GLY A 83 25.93 19.59 17.08
CA GLY A 83 26.24 21.00 17.33
C GLY A 83 26.73 21.30 18.73
N ARG A 84 27.99 20.92 19.00
CA ARG A 84 28.94 21.57 19.91
C ARG A 84 28.36 22.61 20.90
N ARG A 85 28.54 22.37 22.19
CA ARG A 85 29.06 23.40 23.13
C ARG A 85 29.62 22.76 24.40
N ARG A 86 30.96 22.73 24.49
CA ARG A 86 31.66 22.72 25.79
C ARG A 86 31.18 23.91 26.63
N PRO A 87 31.18 23.78 27.96
CA PRO A 87 31.86 24.77 28.76
C PRO A 87 32.96 24.16 29.64
N MET A 88 33.90 25.03 29.94
CA MET A 88 35.18 24.84 30.62
C MET A 88 34.95 24.73 32.14
N ARG A 89 35.60 23.74 32.77
CA ARG A 89 36.40 23.86 34.02
C ARG A 89 35.84 24.72 35.16
N ARG A 90 35.53 24.07 36.30
CA ARG A 90 36.05 24.48 37.60
C ARG A 90 36.18 23.28 38.53
#